data_AF-R5JB57-F1
#
_entry.id   AF-R5JB57-F1
#
_cell.length_a   1.000
_cell.length_b   1.000
_cell.length_c   1.000
_cell.angle_alpha   90.00
_cell.angle_beta   90.00
_cell.angle_gamma   90.00
#
_symmetry.space_group_name_H-M   'P 1'
#
loop_
_entity.id
_entity.type
_entity.pdbx_description
1 polymer ?
#
loop_
_entity_poly.entity_id
_entity_poly.type
_entity_poly.pdbx_seq_one_letter_code
_entity_poly.pdbx_strand_id
1 'polypeptide(L)'
;MGHGVNIKMTQHYTHPKESNLKNSSMIFNKFEEKLNNNNELFINLKFEQVATILSGKVFTSSDEMYDIVKRYYSLNYDPTYKEIPKMLFQLKKILENNNNLYKDITNFILKTPNDWEAIYKGKELFGDSFKIETIHSKEKRKEFKEKLQNTLEIAL
;
A
#
# COMPACT_ATOMS: atom_id res chain seq x y z
N MET A 1 54.15 -21.42 56.26
CA MET A 1 53.57 -20.09 55.97
C MET A 1 53.19 -20.13 54.48
N GLY A 2 52.00 -20.53 54.05
CA GLY A 2 50.68 -20.15 54.54
C GLY A 2 50.29 -18.81 53.90
N HIS A 3 49.54 -18.84 52.80
CA HIS A 3 48.38 -18.01 52.45
C HIS A 3 48.14 -18.02 50.93
N GLY A 4 46.96 -18.48 50.53
CA GLY A 4 46.52 -18.49 49.14
C GLY A 4 46.03 -17.13 48.67
N VAL A 5 45.91 -16.98 47.35
CA VAL A 5 45.02 -16.00 46.74
C VAL A 5 44.31 -16.67 45.57
N ASN A 6 42.99 -16.77 45.72
CA ASN A 6 42.02 -17.08 44.68
C ASN A 6 42.21 -16.14 43.48
N ILE A 7 42.64 -16.65 42.33
CA ILE A 7 42.49 -15.92 41.07
C ILE A 7 41.14 -16.33 40.51
N LYS A 8 40.13 -15.49 40.78
CA LYS A 8 38.82 -15.53 40.14
C LYS A 8 39.01 -15.47 38.63
N MET A 9 38.36 -16.38 37.89
CA MET A 9 38.24 -16.30 36.44
C MET A 9 37.68 -14.93 36.04
N THR A 10 38.51 -14.09 35.44
CA THR A 10 38.06 -12.88 34.75
C THR A 10 37.32 -13.28 33.50
N GLN A 11 36.09 -12.76 33.40
CA GLN A 11 35.09 -13.05 32.38
C GLN A 11 35.67 -12.94 30.97
N HIS A 12 35.37 -13.97 30.18
CA HIS A 12 35.58 -13.97 28.74
C HIS A 12 34.91 -12.75 28.11
N TYR A 13 35.67 -12.05 27.26
CA TYR A 13 35.16 -11.17 26.22
C TYR A 13 34.06 -11.91 25.44
N THR A 14 32.80 -11.64 25.80
CA THR A 14 31.66 -12.00 24.96
C THR A 14 31.40 -10.80 24.07
N HIS A 15 31.62 -11.02 22.78
CA HIS A 15 31.46 -10.04 21.70
C HIS A 15 30.11 -9.31 21.78
N PRO A 16 30.04 -7.99 21.48
CA PRO A 16 28.78 -7.26 21.36
C PRO A 16 27.93 -7.67 20.13
N LYS A 17 28.27 -8.76 19.43
CA LYS A 17 27.56 -9.23 18.22
C LYS A 17 26.23 -9.92 18.52
N GLU A 18 26.03 -10.47 19.71
CA GLU A 18 24.79 -11.19 20.05
C GLU A 18 23.65 -10.27 20.53
N SER A 19 23.96 -9.06 21.00
CA SER A 19 22.94 -8.11 21.49
C SER A 19 22.16 -7.45 20.34
N ASN A 20 22.83 -7.15 19.23
CA ASN A 20 22.16 -6.56 18.07
C ASN A 20 21.27 -7.54 17.30
N LEU A 21 21.57 -8.84 17.35
CA LEU A 21 20.77 -9.89 16.69
C LEU A 21 19.45 -10.16 17.42
N LYS A 22 19.42 -10.06 18.76
CA LYS A 22 18.17 -10.15 19.52
C LYS A 22 17.32 -8.89 19.40
N ASN A 23 17.93 -7.71 19.33
CA ASN A 23 17.18 -6.48 19.09
C ASN A 23 16.66 -6.36 17.66
N SER A 24 17.43 -6.77 16.65
CA SER A 24 16.96 -6.77 15.26
C SER A 24 15.85 -7.78 15.03
N SER A 25 15.88 -8.96 15.67
CA SER A 25 14.76 -9.92 15.60
C SER A 25 13.51 -9.43 16.35
N MET A 26 13.66 -8.72 17.48
CA MET A 26 12.52 -8.08 18.17
C MET A 26 11.93 -6.92 17.36
N ILE A 27 12.77 -6.18 16.63
CA ILE A 27 12.33 -5.13 15.70
C ILE A 27 11.65 -5.77 14.49
N PHE A 28 12.18 -6.87 13.94
CA PHE A 28 11.58 -7.61 12.84
C PHE A 28 10.25 -8.25 13.24
N ASN A 29 10.17 -8.84 14.43
CA ASN A 29 8.93 -9.40 14.96
C ASN A 29 7.90 -8.31 15.27
N LYS A 30 8.31 -7.12 15.75
CA LYS A 30 7.40 -5.96 15.88
C LYS A 30 6.99 -5.38 14.52
N PHE A 31 7.84 -5.49 13.49
CA PHE A 31 7.52 -5.09 12.12
C PHE A 31 6.57 -6.09 11.45
N GLU A 32 6.77 -7.39 11.63
CA GLU A 32 5.87 -8.45 11.17
C GLU A 32 4.55 -8.47 11.97
N GLU A 33 4.57 -8.20 13.27
CA GLU A 33 3.35 -8.00 14.06
C GLU A 33 2.61 -6.73 13.64
N LYS A 34 3.30 -5.65 13.24
CA LYS A 34 2.65 -4.46 12.65
C LYS A 34 2.10 -4.73 11.25
N LEU A 35 2.79 -5.53 10.43
CA LEU A 35 2.30 -5.95 9.12
C LEU A 35 1.14 -6.95 9.21
N ASN A 36 1.11 -7.80 10.24
CA ASN A 36 0.02 -8.75 10.48
C ASN A 36 -1.17 -8.13 11.24
N ASN A 37 -0.98 -7.06 12.03
CA ASN A 37 -2.06 -6.36 12.72
C ASN A 37 -2.67 -5.20 11.93
N ASN A 38 -2.01 -4.67 10.91
CA ASN A 38 -2.59 -3.67 10.00
C ASN A 38 -3.16 -4.31 8.73
N ASN A 39 -4.10 -5.25 8.91
CA ASN A 39 -5.18 -5.40 7.93
C ASN A 39 -6.06 -4.14 8.02
N GLU A 40 -5.52 -2.98 7.62
CA GLU A 40 -6.35 -1.81 7.38
C GLU A 40 -7.26 -2.17 6.21
N LEU A 41 -8.46 -2.69 6.55
CA LEU A 41 -9.53 -3.05 5.62
C LEU A 41 -9.91 -1.89 4.69
N PHE A 42 -9.42 -0.68 4.98
CA PHE A 42 -9.70 0.51 4.23
C PHE A 42 -8.45 1.37 4.07
N ILE A 43 -8.33 2.00 2.90
CA ILE A 43 -7.41 3.11 2.66
C ILE A 43 -8.22 4.41 2.59
N ASN A 44 -7.69 5.47 3.20
CA ASN A 44 -8.25 6.81 3.05
C ASN A 44 -7.51 7.51 1.91
N LEU A 45 -8.25 7.89 0.87
CA LEU A 45 -7.73 8.63 -0.27
C LEU A 45 -8.27 10.05 -0.27
N LYS A 46 -7.47 10.99 -0.76
CA LYS A 46 -7.92 12.35 -1.07
C LYS A 46 -8.68 12.40 -2.39
N PHE A 47 -9.45 13.46 -2.61
CA PHE A 47 -10.19 13.65 -3.86
C PHE A 47 -9.27 13.59 -5.09
N GLU A 48 -8.10 14.22 -5.06
CA GLU A 48 -7.15 14.21 -6.19
C GLU A 48 -6.67 12.81 -6.55
N GLN A 49 -6.48 11.95 -5.55
CA GLN A 49 -6.06 10.57 -5.74
C GLN A 49 -7.19 9.75 -6.37
N VAL A 50 -8.41 9.88 -5.86
CA VAL A 50 -9.61 9.26 -6.43
C VAL A 50 -9.85 9.75 -7.85
N ALA A 51 -9.77 11.06 -8.08
CA ALA A 51 -9.90 11.69 -9.39
C ALA A 51 -8.85 11.17 -10.37
N THR A 52 -7.61 10.98 -9.93
CA THR A 52 -6.53 10.42 -10.74
C THR A 52 -6.82 8.98 -11.15
N ILE A 53 -7.25 8.14 -10.21
CA ILE A 53 -7.63 6.74 -10.47
C ILE A 53 -8.79 6.66 -11.47
N LEU A 54 -9.84 7.46 -11.25
CA LEU A 54 -11.09 7.39 -12.01
C LEU A 54 -10.97 7.98 -13.41
N SER A 55 -10.24 9.09 -13.57
CA SER A 55 -10.11 9.76 -14.87
C SER A 55 -8.91 9.28 -15.68
N GLY A 56 -7.85 8.78 -15.03
CA GLY A 56 -6.55 8.53 -15.64
C GLY A 56 -5.71 9.79 -15.89
N LYS A 57 -6.23 10.99 -15.55
CA LYS A 57 -5.46 12.25 -15.55
C LYS A 57 -4.64 12.35 -14.27
N VAL A 58 -3.48 13.00 -14.34
CA VAL A 58 -2.56 13.10 -13.20
C VAL A 58 -2.89 14.34 -12.37
N PHE A 59 -3.58 14.15 -11.25
CA PHE A 59 -3.86 15.22 -10.27
C PHE A 59 -3.07 15.05 -8.96
N THR A 60 -2.37 13.94 -8.81
CA THR A 60 -1.44 13.67 -7.70
C THR A 60 -0.09 13.16 -8.22
N SER A 61 0.91 13.08 -7.35
CA SER A 61 2.24 12.58 -7.68
C SER A 61 2.24 11.09 -8.02
N SER A 62 3.23 10.68 -8.81
CA SER A 62 3.45 9.26 -9.12
C SER A 62 3.62 8.44 -7.84
N ASP A 63 4.43 8.92 -6.90
CA ASP A 63 4.78 8.19 -5.68
C ASP A 63 3.56 7.88 -4.81
N GLU A 64 2.61 8.83 -4.73
CA GLU A 64 1.33 8.58 -4.07
C GLU A 64 0.52 7.50 -4.79
N MET A 65 0.53 7.47 -6.13
CA MET A 65 -0.14 6.42 -6.90
C MET A 65 0.52 5.04 -6.72
N TYR A 66 1.84 4.99 -6.65
CA TYR A 66 2.58 3.76 -6.31
C TYR A 66 2.15 3.22 -4.95
N ASP A 67 2.12 4.09 -3.94
CA ASP A 67 1.70 3.76 -2.59
C ASP A 67 0.27 3.23 -2.52
N ILE A 68 -0.66 3.87 -3.25
CA ILE A 68 -2.07 3.44 -3.31
C ILE A 68 -2.18 2.04 -3.90
N VAL A 69 -1.52 1.77 -5.02
CA VAL A 69 -1.53 0.44 -5.65
C VAL A 69 -0.95 -0.60 -4.70
N LYS A 70 0.20 -0.31 -4.10
CA LYS A 70 0.88 -1.23 -3.18
C LYS A 70 0.00 -1.57 -1.97
N ARG A 71 -0.64 -0.56 -1.36
CA ARG A 71 -1.54 -0.74 -0.21
C ARG A 71 -2.83 -1.46 -0.59
N TYR A 72 -3.50 -1.00 -1.65
CA TYR A 72 -4.79 -1.55 -2.08
C TYR A 72 -4.71 -3.04 -2.44
N TYR A 73 -3.66 -3.42 -3.17
CA TYR A 73 -3.42 -4.82 -3.58
C TYR A 73 -2.59 -5.62 -2.57
N SER A 74 -2.14 -4.99 -1.47
CA SER A 74 -1.27 -5.61 -0.46
C SER A 74 -0.05 -6.29 -1.10
N LEU A 75 0.66 -5.56 -1.97
CA LEU A 75 1.83 -6.08 -2.67
C LEU A 75 3.04 -6.16 -1.73
N ASN A 76 3.74 -7.30 -1.79
CA ASN A 76 5.02 -7.51 -1.07
C ASN A 76 6.23 -7.05 -1.89
N TYR A 77 6.00 -6.41 -3.04
CA TYR A 77 7.01 -5.90 -3.95
C TYR A 77 6.58 -4.52 -4.47
N ASP A 78 7.53 -3.77 -5.02
CA ASP A 78 7.23 -2.48 -5.65
C ASP A 78 6.75 -2.71 -7.09
N PRO A 79 5.51 -2.29 -7.44
CA PRO A 79 4.96 -2.54 -8.76
C PRO A 79 5.79 -1.79 -9.81
N THR A 80 6.03 -2.44 -10.95
CA THR A 80 6.75 -1.82 -12.06
C THR A 80 5.91 -0.73 -12.73
N TYR A 81 6.57 0.20 -13.42
CA TYR A 81 5.89 1.26 -14.19
C TYR A 81 4.88 0.71 -15.23
N LYS A 82 5.09 -0.52 -15.72
CA LYS A 82 4.16 -1.17 -16.66
C LYS A 82 2.93 -1.79 -15.98
N GLU A 83 3.05 -2.18 -14.71
CA GLU A 83 1.95 -2.77 -13.93
C GLU A 83 0.98 -1.71 -13.42
N ILE A 84 1.48 -0.54 -13.02
CA ILE A 84 0.68 0.49 -12.35
C ILE A 84 -0.52 0.95 -13.17
N PRO A 85 -0.40 1.32 -14.46
CA PRO A 85 -1.57 1.73 -15.23
C PRO A 85 -2.63 0.63 -15.31
N LYS A 86 -2.21 -0.65 -15.39
CA LYS A 86 -3.14 -1.79 -15.42
C LYS A 86 -3.85 -1.97 -14.09
N MET A 87 -3.12 -1.88 -12.99
CA MET A 87 -3.68 -2.00 -11.64
C MET A 87 -4.59 -0.83 -11.28
N LEU A 88 -4.24 0.40 -11.67
CA LEU A 88 -5.10 1.57 -11.51
C LEU A 88 -6.39 1.45 -12.33
N PHE A 89 -6.29 0.94 -13.56
CA PHE A 89 -7.47 0.70 -14.40
C PHE A 89 -8.40 -0.37 -13.79
N GLN A 90 -7.84 -1.42 -13.21
CA GLN A 90 -8.63 -2.43 -12.48
C GLN A 90 -9.27 -1.84 -11.23
N LEU A 91 -8.53 -1.05 -10.45
CA LEU A 91 -9.04 -0.34 -9.28
C LEU A 91 -10.21 0.57 -9.67
N LYS A 92 -10.08 1.38 -10.73
CA LYS A 92 -11.17 2.20 -11.27
C LYS A 92 -12.45 1.39 -11.49
N LYS A 93 -12.35 0.28 -12.22
CA LYS A 93 -13.52 -0.58 -12.50
C LYS A 93 -14.18 -1.10 -11.23
N ILE A 94 -13.38 -1.47 -10.23
CA ILE A 94 -13.89 -1.95 -8.94
C ILE A 94 -14.64 -0.84 -8.22
N LEU A 95 -14.08 0.37 -8.17
CA LEU A 95 -14.72 1.53 -7.54
C LEU A 95 -16.05 1.86 -8.21
N GLU A 96 -16.07 2.00 -9.54
CA GLU A 96 -17.29 2.32 -10.28
C GLU A 96 -18.38 1.25 -10.14
N ASN A 97 -18.00 -0.04 -10.08
CA ASN A 97 -18.98 -1.12 -9.91
C ASN A 97 -19.56 -1.19 -8.50
N ASN A 98 -18.80 -0.78 -7.47
CA ASN A 98 -19.22 -0.87 -6.08
C ASN A 98 -20.05 0.33 -5.61
N ASN A 99 -19.89 1.51 -6.20
CA ASN A 99 -20.57 2.72 -5.73
C ASN A 99 -20.83 3.71 -6.88
N ASN A 100 -22.11 4.10 -7.03
CA ASN A 100 -22.55 5.06 -8.04
C ASN A 100 -21.89 6.45 -7.89
N LEU A 101 -21.52 6.84 -6.66
CA LEU A 101 -20.78 8.07 -6.39
C LEU A 101 -19.51 8.18 -7.24
N TYR A 102 -18.77 7.08 -7.41
CA TYR A 102 -17.54 7.11 -8.20
C TYR A 102 -17.81 7.27 -9.70
N LYS A 103 -18.95 6.78 -10.21
CA LYS A 103 -19.37 7.07 -11.59
C LYS A 103 -19.70 8.54 -11.77
N ASP A 104 -20.36 9.15 -10.78
CA ASP A 104 -20.69 10.58 -10.80
C ASP A 104 -19.43 11.44 -10.77
N ILE A 105 -18.45 11.07 -9.94
CA ILE A 105 -17.12 11.72 -9.91
C ILE A 105 -16.40 11.56 -11.26
N THR A 106 -16.36 10.36 -11.85
CA THR A 106 -15.77 10.14 -13.18
C THR A 106 -16.42 11.05 -14.22
N ASN A 107 -17.76 11.06 -14.29
CA ASN A 107 -18.51 11.87 -15.24
C ASN A 107 -18.26 13.37 -15.04
N PHE A 108 -18.19 13.82 -13.80
CA PHE A 108 -17.91 15.21 -13.47
C PHE A 108 -16.51 15.64 -13.93
N ILE A 109 -15.47 14.85 -13.65
CA ILE A 109 -14.09 15.15 -14.05
C ILE A 109 -13.96 15.17 -15.57
N LEU A 110 -14.59 14.22 -16.27
CA LEU A 110 -14.53 14.13 -17.74
C LEU A 110 -15.27 15.28 -18.44
N LYS A 111 -16.35 15.79 -17.83
CA LYS A 111 -17.12 16.92 -18.38
C LYS A 111 -16.50 18.29 -18.07
N THR A 112 -15.62 18.37 -17.07
CA THR A 112 -14.98 19.61 -16.66
C THR A 112 -13.69 19.81 -17.46
N PRO A 113 -13.60 20.82 -18.34
CA PRO A 113 -12.44 20.99 -19.22
C PRO A 113 -11.20 21.51 -18.48
N ASN A 114 -11.40 22.25 -17.39
CA ASN A 114 -10.32 22.79 -16.58
C ASN A 114 -9.99 21.86 -15.41
N ASP A 115 -8.74 21.40 -15.37
CA ASP A 115 -8.25 20.42 -14.39
C ASP A 115 -8.25 20.98 -12.95
N TRP A 116 -7.90 22.25 -12.75
CA TRP A 116 -7.93 22.89 -11.43
C TRP A 116 -9.37 23.11 -10.94
N GLU A 117 -10.26 23.50 -11.84
CA GLU A 117 -11.68 23.66 -11.55
C GLU A 117 -12.32 22.31 -11.18
N ALA A 118 -11.95 21.24 -11.88
CA ALA A 118 -12.41 19.89 -11.57
C ALA A 118 -12.00 19.45 -10.15
N ILE A 119 -10.78 19.76 -9.73
CA ILE A 119 -10.35 19.44 -8.36
C ILE A 119 -11.07 20.30 -7.32
N TYR A 120 -11.10 21.63 -7.49
CA TYR A 120 -11.69 22.52 -6.50
C TYR A 120 -13.19 22.28 -6.32
N LYS A 121 -13.96 22.30 -7.41
CA LYS A 121 -15.42 22.06 -7.36
C LYS A 121 -15.75 20.61 -7.02
N GLY A 122 -14.90 19.67 -7.43
CA GLY A 122 -15.07 18.27 -7.08
C GLY A 122 -15.02 18.03 -5.58
N LYS A 123 -14.07 18.65 -4.87
CA LYS A 123 -13.99 18.60 -3.40
C LYS A 123 -15.23 19.20 -2.73
N GLU A 124 -15.74 20.32 -3.24
CA GLU A 124 -16.96 20.93 -2.70
C GLU A 124 -18.20 20.04 -2.86
N LEU A 125 -18.31 19.37 -4.01
CA LEU A 125 -19.48 18.55 -4.36
C LEU A 125 -19.46 17.15 -3.74
N PHE A 126 -18.29 16.51 -3.69
CA PHE A 126 -18.16 15.10 -3.33
C PHE A 126 -17.39 14.86 -2.03
N GLY A 127 -16.79 15.91 -1.46
CA GLY A 127 -15.90 15.82 -0.32
C GLY A 127 -14.43 15.61 -0.70
N ASP A 128 -13.55 15.86 0.28
CA ASP A 128 -12.11 15.81 0.07
C ASP A 128 -11.47 14.46 0.43
N SER A 129 -12.20 13.57 1.11
CA SER A 129 -11.65 12.29 1.60
C SER A 129 -12.62 11.13 1.38
N PHE A 130 -12.08 10.01 0.92
CA PHE A 130 -12.80 8.80 0.54
C PHE A 130 -12.18 7.60 1.23
N LYS A 131 -13.02 6.81 1.89
CA LYS A 131 -12.61 5.56 2.51
C LYS A 131 -12.92 4.41 1.56
N ILE A 132 -11.89 3.73 1.07
CA ILE A 132 -11.99 2.65 0.08
C ILE A 132 -11.59 1.35 0.73
N GLU A 133 -12.43 0.32 0.60
CA GLU A 133 -12.12 -1.02 1.10
C GLU A 133 -11.01 -1.66 0.25
N THR A 134 -9.95 -2.14 0.91
CA THR A 134 -8.82 -2.81 0.28
C THR A 134 -9.09 -4.29 0.05
N ILE A 135 -8.36 -4.93 -0.85
CA ILE A 135 -8.57 -6.36 -1.18
C ILE A 135 -7.90 -7.24 -0.10
N HIS A 136 -8.59 -7.48 1.01
CA HIS A 136 -8.04 -8.25 2.14
C HIS A 136 -8.39 -9.74 2.19
N SER A 137 -9.43 -10.24 1.52
CA SER A 137 -9.72 -11.68 1.67
C SER A 137 -8.64 -12.51 0.96
N LYS A 138 -8.10 -13.53 1.65
CA LYS A 138 -7.16 -14.51 1.05
C LYS A 138 -7.71 -15.07 -0.27
N GLU A 139 -9.03 -15.22 -0.35
CA GLU A 139 -9.77 -15.68 -1.53
C GLU A 139 -9.70 -14.68 -2.69
N LYS A 140 -9.98 -13.39 -2.45
CA LYS A 140 -9.88 -12.35 -3.49
C LYS A 140 -8.42 -12.11 -3.91
N ARG A 141 -7.45 -12.25 -3.00
CA ARG A 141 -6.01 -12.20 -3.33
C ARG A 141 -5.58 -13.37 -4.23
N LYS A 142 -6.11 -14.57 -3.97
CA LYS A 142 -5.86 -15.77 -4.79
C LYS A 142 -6.47 -15.62 -6.19
N GLU A 143 -7.74 -15.20 -6.28
CA GLU A 143 -8.40 -14.92 -7.56
C GLU A 143 -7.68 -13.83 -8.37
N PHE A 144 -7.20 -12.77 -7.71
CA PHE A 144 -6.47 -11.70 -8.38
C PHE A 144 -5.14 -12.20 -8.95
N LYS A 145 -4.34 -12.95 -8.17
CA LYS A 145 -3.09 -13.54 -8.64
C LYS A 145 -3.31 -14.45 -9.85
N GLU A 146 -4.31 -15.33 -9.78
CA GLU A 146 -4.66 -16.24 -10.89
C GLU A 146 -5.09 -15.47 -12.15
N LYS A 147 -5.90 -14.41 -12.02
CA LYS A 147 -6.31 -13.56 -13.15
C LYS A 147 -5.14 -12.76 -13.74
N LEU A 148 -4.24 -12.24 -12.91
CA LEU A 148 -3.10 -11.45 -13.36
C LEU A 148 -2.08 -12.31 -14.12
N GLN A 149 -1.84 -13.54 -13.65
CA GLN A 149 -0.99 -14.52 -14.34
C GLN A 149 -1.56 -14.91 -15.72
N ASN A 150 -2.85 -15.21 -15.80
CA ASN A 150 -3.51 -15.51 -17.09
C ASN A 150 -3.48 -14.32 -18.07
N THR A 151 -3.55 -13.08 -17.57
CA THR A 151 -3.48 -11.89 -18.44
C THR A 151 -2.05 -11.62 -18.93
N LEU A 152 -1.03 -12.10 -18.22
CA LEU A 152 0.38 -11.99 -18.63
C LEU A 152 0.76 -13.07 -19.66
N GLU A 153 0.20 -14.28 -19.56
CA GLU A 153 0.45 -15.36 -20.52
C GLU A 153 -0.22 -15.13 -21.88
N ILE A 154 -1.38 -14.46 -21.91
CA ILE A 154 -2.09 -14.14 -23.17
C ILE A 154 -1.41 -12.97 -23.93
N ALA A 155 -0.52 -12.22 -23.28
CA ALA A 155 0.18 -11.08 -23.86
C ALA A 155 1.57 -11.42 -24.45
N LEU A 156 1.93 -12.71 -24.51
CA LEU A 156 3.09 -13.28 -25.20
C LEU A 156 2.65 -14.05 -26.45
#